data_AF-A0A950KAB2-F1
#
_entry.id   AF-A0A950KAB2-F1
#
_cell.length_a   1.000
_cell.length_b   1.000
_cell.length_c   1.000
_cell.angle_alpha   90.00
_cell.angle_beta   90.00
_cell.angle_gamma   90.00
#
_symmetry.space_group_name_H-M   'P 1'
#
loop_
_entity.id
_entity.type
_entity.pdbx_description
1 polymer ?
#
loop_
_entity_poly.entity_id
_entity_poly.type
_entity_poly.pdbx_seq_one_letter_code
_entity_poly.pdbx_strand_id
1 'polypeptide(L)' 'MVRRARNEGPQLVTVHGRDEVVVIAVTEFSRLTGERSGAALVEAMRASPYLEIDLEPARFPMPVRDVEL' A
#
# COMPACT_ATOMS: atom_id res chain seq x y z
N MET A 1 0.50 7.95 22.59
CA MET A 1 0.27 6.58 22.07
C MET A 1 1.19 6.23 20.91
N VAL A 2 1.14 6.92 19.76
CA VAL A 2 1.98 6.59 18.58
C VAL A 2 3.49 6.57 18.90
N ARG A 3 3.99 7.54 19.67
CA ARG A 3 5.40 7.56 20.10
C ARG A 3 5.78 6.34 20.96
N ARG A 4 4.87 5.87 21.83
CA ARG A 4 5.08 4.65 22.63
C ARG A 4 5.06 3.41 21.75
N ALA A 5 4.11 3.30 20.81
CA ALA A 5 4.10 2.22 19.82
C ALA A 5 5.41 2.11 19.03
N ARG A 6 6.04 3.26 18.76
CA ARG A 6 7.34 3.32 18.07
C ARG A 6 8.54 2.98 18.96
N ASN A 7 8.55 3.42 20.22
CA ASN A 7 9.74 3.38 21.08
C ASN A 7 9.70 2.31 22.18
N GLU A 8 8.51 1.93 22.61
CA GLU A 8 8.25 1.05 23.77
C GLU A 8 7.55 -0.25 23.37
N GLY A 9 7.06 -0.37 22.13
CA GLY A 9 6.43 -1.57 21.58
C GLY A 9 4.89 -1.48 21.49
N PRO A 10 4.23 -2.59 21.09
CA PRO A 10 2.79 -2.63 20.79
C PRO A 10 1.90 -2.00 21.85
N GLN A 11 0.88 -1.27 21.42
CA GLN A 11 -0.09 -0.60 22.31
C GLN A 11 -1.48 -1.16 22.05
N LEU A 12 -2.08 -1.76 23.09
CA LEU A 12 -3.47 -2.22 23.04
C LEU A 12 -4.43 -1.05 23.25
N VAL A 13 -5.46 -0.96 22.42
CA VAL A 13 -6.51 0.05 22.50
C VAL A 13 -7.82 -0.64 22.84
N THR A 14 -8.45 -0.15 23.89
CA THR A 14 -9.74 -0.65 24.36
C THR A 14 -10.85 0.34 24.03
N VAL A 15 -12.00 -0.15 23.56
CA VAL A 15 -13.23 0.64 23.46
C VAL A 15 -14.27 -0.02 24.37
N HIS A 16 -14.90 0.78 25.25
CA HIS A 16 -15.84 0.28 26.27
C HIS A 16 -15.29 -0.88 27.13
N GLY A 17 -13.98 -0.84 27.46
CA GLY A 17 -13.34 -1.83 28.31
C GLY A 17 -13.04 -3.18 27.64
N ARG A 18 -13.22 -3.27 26.31
CA ARG A 18 -12.85 -4.46 25.52
C ARG A 18 -11.69 -4.13 24.62
N ASP A 19 -10.78 -5.09 24.48
CA ASP A 19 -9.66 -5.03 23.54
C ASP A 19 -10.20 -5.01 22.11
N GLU A 20 -9.94 -3.95 21.36
CA GLU A 20 -10.47 -3.78 20.00
C GLU A 20 -9.35 -3.79 18.95
N VAL A 21 -8.29 -3.02 19.17
CA VAL A 21 -7.20 -2.89 18.19
C VAL A 21 -5.84 -2.79 18.87
N VAL A 22 -4.78 -3.17 18.15
CA VAL A 22 -3.39 -2.97 18.55
C VAL A 22 -2.69 -2.02 17.58
N VAL A 23 -1.91 -1.08 18.12
CA VAL A 23 -1.05 -0.20 17.33
C VAL A 23 0.39 -0.64 17.50
N ILE A 24 1.03 -0.98 16.37
CA ILE A 24 2.43 -1.42 16.30
C ILE A 24 3.23 -0.52 15.36
N ALA A 25 4.55 -0.52 15.50
CA ALA A 25 5.44 0.16 14.58
C ALA A 25 5.31 -0.42 13.16
N VAL A 26 5.40 0.42 12.14
CA VAL A 26 5.26 -0.02 10.74
C VAL A 26 6.31 -1.07 10.34
N THR A 27 7.52 -0.97 10.91
CA THR A 27 8.59 -1.96 10.68
C THR A 27 8.22 -3.34 11.21
N GLU A 28 7.54 -3.40 12.35
CA GLU A 28 7.07 -4.65 12.94
C GLU A 28 5.88 -5.22 12.16
N PHE A 29 4.94 -4.35 11.76
CA PHE A 29 3.85 -4.73 10.89
C PHE A 29 4.38 -5.35 9.59
N SER A 30 5.31 -4.67 8.89
CA SER A 30 5.91 -5.18 7.66
C SER A 30 6.65 -6.50 7.85
N ARG A 31 7.28 -6.74 9.00
CA ARG A 31 7.90 -8.03 9.32
C ARG A 31 6.86 -9.15 9.47
N LEU A 32 5.74 -8.85 10.13
CA LEU A 32 4.66 -9.82 10.35
C LEU A 32 3.88 -10.13 9.07
N THR A 33 3.59 -9.13 8.26
CA THR A 33 2.78 -9.29 7.04
C THR A 33 3.60 -9.53 5.78
N GLY A 34 4.92 -9.40 5.87
CA GLY A 34 5.79 -9.28 4.71
C GLY A 34 5.79 -7.87 4.10
N GLU A 35 6.86 -7.57 3.37
CA GLU A 35 6.96 -6.34 2.60
C GLU A 35 6.11 -6.41 1.33
N ARG A 36 5.56 -5.27 0.91
CA ARG A 36 4.87 -5.16 -0.38
C ARG A 36 5.91 -5.27 -1.51
N SER A 37 6.09 -6.49 -2.03
CA SER A 37 7.08 -6.80 -3.07
C SER A 37 6.56 -6.66 -4.50
N GLY A 38 5.27 -6.35 -4.68
CA GLY A 38 4.62 -6.34 -6.01
C GLY A 38 4.42 -7.74 -6.61
N ALA A 39 4.82 -8.81 -5.91
CA ALA A 39 4.72 -10.18 -6.40
C ALA A 39 3.30 -10.57 -6.84
N ALA A 40 2.27 -10.13 -6.11
CA ALA A 40 0.88 -10.39 -6.49
C ALA A 40 0.52 -9.83 -7.87
N LEU A 41 1.05 -8.65 -8.24
CA LEU A 41 0.86 -8.08 -9.57
C LEU A 41 1.59 -8.91 -10.62
N VAL A 42 2.83 -9.30 -10.34
CA VAL A 42 3.64 -10.14 -11.24
C VAL A 42 2.94 -11.48 -11.49
N GLU A 43 2.46 -12.15 -10.44
CA GLU A 43 1.73 -13.41 -10.56
C GLU A 43 0.43 -13.24 -11.36
N ALA A 44 -0.31 -12.16 -11.13
CA ALA A 44 -1.52 -11.86 -11.89
C ALA A 44 -1.22 -11.65 -13.39
N MET A 45 -0.16 -10.92 -13.72
CA MET A 45 0.26 -10.73 -15.12
C MET A 45 0.70 -12.05 -15.76
N ARG A 46 1.40 -12.91 -15.01
CA ARG A 46 1.90 -14.20 -15.50
C ARG A 46 0.79 -15.24 -15.70
N ALA A 47 -0.28 -15.16 -14.91
CA ALA A 47 -1.48 -16.00 -15.05
C ALA A 47 -2.40 -15.55 -16.20
N SER A 48 -2.15 -14.37 -16.78
CA SER A 48 -2.91 -13.87 -17.92
C SER A 48 -2.75 -14.80 -19.14
N PRO A 49 -3.84 -15.09 -19.88
CA PRO A 49 -3.75 -15.79 -21.16
C PRO A 49 -3.09 -14.94 -22.26
N TYR A 50 -2.87 -13.64 -22.00
CA TYR A 50 -2.25 -12.68 -22.92
C TYR A 50 -0.81 -12.37 -22.49
N LEU A 51 0.07 -13.37 -22.55
CA LEU A 51 1.47 -13.22 -22.12
C LEU A 51 2.28 -12.31 -23.07
N GLU A 52 1.95 -12.35 -24.36
CA GLU A 52 2.60 -11.59 -25.43
C GLU A 52 1.66 -10.49 -25.95
N ILE A 53 1.19 -9.63 -25.05
CA ILE A 53 0.42 -8.44 -25.41
C ILE A 53 1.37 -7.25 -25.58
N ASP A 54 1.24 -6.55 -26.70
CA ASP A 54 1.93 -5.28 -26.91
C ASP A 54 1.18 -4.17 -26.17
N LEU A 55 1.84 -3.57 -25.17
CA LEU A 55 1.28 -2.52 -24.33
C LEU A 55 1.97 -1.19 -24.65
N GLU A 56 1.42 -0.46 -25.60
CA GLU A 56 1.85 0.89 -25.93
C GLU A 56 0.86 1.93 -25.39
N PRO A 57 1.30 2.88 -24.53
CA PRO A 57 0.45 3.98 -24.11
C PRO A 57 0.10 4.83 -25.31
N ALA A 58 -1.19 4.90 -25.63
CA ALA A 58 -1.64 5.74 -26.71
C ALA A 58 -1.42 7.22 -26.34
N ARG A 59 -0.74 7.96 -27.23
CA ARG A 59 -0.38 9.36 -26.99
C ARG A 59 -1.37 10.27 -27.68
N PHE A 60 -2.01 11.13 -26.90
CA PHE A 60 -2.92 12.15 -27.39
C PHE A 60 -2.64 13.47 -26.67
N PRO A 61 -2.89 14.63 -27.30
CA PRO A 61 -2.88 15.90 -26.60
C PRO A 61 -3.85 15.85 -25.43
N MET A 62 -3.34 16.03 -24.21
CA MET A 62 -4.19 16.22 -23.05
C MET A 62 -4.69 17.67 -23.03
N PRO A 63 -5.95 17.93 -22.66
CA PRO A 63 -6.43 19.30 -22.48
C PRO A 63 -5.55 19.99 -21.45
N VAL A 64 -4.90 21.08 -21.87
CA VAL A 64 -4.16 21.97 -20.97
C VAL A 64 -5.10 23.10 -20.53
N ARG A 65 -4.88 23.63 -19.33
CA ARG A 65 -5.60 24.82 -18.87
C ARG A 65 -5.03 26.04 -19.59
N ASP A 66 -5.89 26.90 -20.13
CA ASP A 66 -5.48 28.20 -20.65
C ASP A 66 -4.87 29.07 -19.53
N VAL A 67 -3.81 29.80 -19.89
CA VAL A 67 -3.11 30.74 -19.00
C VAL A 67 -3.05 32.08 -19.72
N GLU A 68 -3.53 33.14 -19.05
CA GLU A 68 -3.31 34.53 -19.49
C GLU A 68 -1.88 34.93 -19.13
N LEU A 69 -1.13 35.47 -20.09
CA LEU A 69 0.26 35.93 -19.95
C LEU A 69 0.32 37.46 -19.78
#